data_AF-A0A936YAL2-F1
#
_entry.id   AF-A0A936YAL2-F1
#
_cell.length_a   1.000
_cell.length_b   1.000
_cell.length_c   1.000
_cell.angle_alpha   90.00
_cell.angle_beta   90.00
_cell.angle_gamma   90.00
#
_symmetry.space_group_name_H-M   'P 1'
#
loop_
_entity.id
_entity.type
_entity.pdbx_description
1 polymer ?
#
loop_
_entity_poly.entity_id
_entity_poly.type
_entity_poly.pdbx_seq_one_letter_code
_entity_poly.pdbx_strand_id
1 'polypeptide(L)' 'MYKQTPAGQKNRNILSAFDSETQFEVLGSIAKHYGCSIKEIEDEIFDENAEYLLDYMPEPHRRALCVLINRSGV' A
#
# COMPACT_ATOMS: atom_id res chain seq x y z
N MET A 1 14.15 -23.28 6.04
CA MET A 1 12.80 -22.81 5.68
C MET A 1 12.89 -21.30 5.54
N TYR A 2 12.91 -20.75 4.32
CA TYR A 2 12.97 -19.30 4.15
C TYR A 2 11.63 -18.71 4.60
N LYS A 3 11.63 -17.86 5.63
CA LYS A 3 10.44 -17.08 5.98
C LYS A 3 10.19 -16.09 4.85
N GLN A 4 9.06 -16.23 4.17
CA GLN A 4 8.63 -15.21 3.22
C GLN A 4 8.42 -13.90 3.99
N THR A 5 8.81 -12.77 3.40
CA THR A 5 8.53 -11.46 3.99
C THR A 5 7.01 -11.31 4.17
N PRO A 6 6.51 -11.00 5.38
CA PRO A 6 5.08 -10.75 5.61
C PRO A 6 4.56 -9.66 4.67
N ALA A 7 3.31 -9.78 4.24
CA ALA A 7 2.72 -8.85 3.28
C ALA A 7 2.72 -7.40 3.81
N GLY A 8 2.40 -7.19 5.09
CA GLY A 8 2.51 -5.87 5.71
C GLY A 8 3.91 -5.27 5.63
N GLN A 9 4.96 -6.09 5.76
CA GLN A 9 6.34 -5.61 5.59
C GLN A 9 6.65 -5.24 4.14
N LYS A 10 6.09 -5.96 3.15
CA LYS A 10 6.20 -5.57 1.73
C LYS A 10 5.47 -4.25 1.45
N ASN A 11 4.28 -4.08 2.00
CA ASN A 11 3.49 -2.85 1.86
C ASN A 11 4.22 -1.64 2.47
N ARG A 12 4.85 -1.81 3.65
CA ARG A 12 5.73 -0.81 4.25
C ARG A 12 6.89 -0.45 3.31
N ASN A 13 7.57 -1.44 2.76
CA ASN A 13 8.71 -1.21 1.85
C ASN A 13 8.27 -0.42 0.60
N ILE A 14 7.13 -0.78 0.00
CA ILE A 14 6.57 -0.08 -1.16
C ILE A 14 6.26 1.38 -0.82
N LEU A 15 5.51 1.63 0.26
CA LEU A 15 5.15 3.00 0.63
C LEU A 15 6.38 3.84 1.00
N SER A 16 7.37 3.24 1.67
CA SER A 16 8.62 3.93 2.02
C SER A 16 9.47 4.35 0.83
N ALA A 17 9.21 3.80 -0.37
CA ALA A 17 9.89 4.19 -1.60
C ALA A 17 9.35 5.50 -2.21
N PHE A 18 8.22 6.01 -1.70
CA PHE A 18 7.59 7.24 -2.16
C PHE A 18 7.76 8.39 -1.17
N ASP A 19 7.59 9.64 -1.64
CA ASP A 19 7.53 10.80 -0.74
C ASP A 19 6.25 10.81 0.10
N SER A 20 6.24 11.66 1.14
CA SER A 20 5.12 11.75 2.08
C SER A 20 3.81 12.18 1.44
N GLU A 21 3.86 12.95 0.35
CA GLU A 21 2.66 13.39 -0.39
C GLU A 21 2.02 12.20 -1.10
N THR A 22 2.82 11.45 -1.87
CA THR A 22 2.38 10.24 -2.58
C THR A 22 1.87 9.17 -1.61
N GLN A 23 2.56 8.97 -0.47
CA GLN A 23 2.09 8.06 0.58
C GLN A 23 0.70 8.46 1.08
N PHE A 24 0.51 9.75 1.37
CA PHE A 24 -0.77 10.28 1.84
C PHE A 24 -1.88 10.12 0.79
N GLU A 25 -1.59 10.33 -0.50
CA GLU A 25 -2.55 10.12 -1.58
C GLU A 25 -2.97 8.65 -1.72
N VAL A 26 -2.01 7.72 -1.64
CA VAL A 26 -2.30 6.27 -1.70
C VAL A 26 -3.19 5.87 -0.54
N LEU A 27 -2.79 6.18 0.70
CA LEU A 27 -3.56 5.86 1.89
C LEU A 27 -4.95 6.53 1.88
N GLY A 28 -5.01 7.79 1.47
CA GLY A 28 -6.25 8.55 1.35
C GLY A 28 -7.22 7.97 0.30
N SER A 29 -6.70 7.46 -0.81
CA SER A 29 -7.51 6.81 -1.85
C SER A 29 -8.16 5.52 -1.34
N ILE A 30 -7.40 4.70 -0.62
CA ILE A 30 -7.90 3.47 0.02
C ILE A 30 -8.92 3.81 1.10
N ALA A 31 -8.58 4.72 2.01
CA ALA A 31 -9.44 5.14 3.11
C ALA A 31 -10.79 5.66 2.61
N LYS A 32 -10.77 6.50 1.56
CA LYS A 32 -11.98 6.99 0.89
C LYS A 32 -12.79 5.87 0.24
N HIS A 33 -12.14 4.86 -0.35
CA HIS A 33 -12.82 3.73 -1.00
C HIS A 33 -13.59 2.85 -0.01
N TYR A 34 -12.98 2.56 1.14
CA TYR A 34 -13.57 1.71 2.18
C TYR A 34 -14.37 2.48 3.24
N GLY A 35 -14.37 3.81 3.21
CA GLY A 35 -15.13 4.65 4.13
C GLY A 35 -14.58 4.66 5.55
N CYS A 36 -13.25 4.56 5.70
CA CYS A 36 -12.55 4.58 6.98
C CYS A 36 -11.48 5.69 7.02
N SER A 37 -10.75 5.78 8.13
CA SER A 37 -9.65 6.74 8.30
C SER A 37 -8.35 6.22 7.70
N ILE A 38 -7.44 7.15 7.37
CA ILE A 38 -6.07 6.80 6.94
C ILE A 38 -5.35 5.95 7.98
N LYS A 39 -5.54 6.25 9.27
CA LYS A 39 -4.92 5.48 10.36
C LYS A 39 -5.39 4.03 10.39
N GLU A 40 -6.69 3.79 10.21
CA GLU A 40 -7.22 2.42 10.12
C GLU A 40 -6.64 1.66 8.93
N ILE A 41 -6.45 2.33 7.79
CA ILE A 41 -5.77 1.74 6.64
C ILE A 41 -4.30 1.45 6.93
N GLU A 42 -3.56 2.35 7.57
CA GLU A 42 -2.16 2.10 7.95
C GLU A 42 -2.04 0.90 8.88
N ASP A 43 -2.89 0.81 9.90
CA ASP A 43 -2.89 -0.31 10.84
C ASP A 43 -3.20 -1.63 10.09
N GLU A 44 -4.16 -1.63 9.17
CA GLU A 44 -4.58 -2.79 8.37
C GLU A 44 -3.49 -3.24 7.36
N ILE A 45 -3.04 -2.35 6.46
CA ILE A 45 -2.14 -2.73 5.36
C ILE A 45 -0.73 -3.09 5.85
N PHE A 46 -0.41 -2.72 7.08
CA PHE A 46 0.89 -3.00 7.67
C PHE A 46 0.88 -4.17 8.66
N ASP A 47 -0.28 -4.80 8.87
CA ASP A 47 -0.40 -6.04 9.63
C ASP A 47 0.40 -7.17 8.96
N GLU A 48 0.92 -8.09 9.75
CA GLU A 48 1.69 -9.23 9.23
C GLU A 48 0.87 -10.13 8.27
N ASN A 49 -0.46 -10.16 8.45
CA ASN A 49 -1.41 -10.94 7.66
C ASN A 49 -2.17 -10.10 6.63
N ALA A 50 -1.76 -8.84 6.39
CA ALA A 50 -2.37 -7.99 5.38
C ALA A 50 -2.36 -8.64 3.98
N GLU A 51 -3.24 -8.20 3.10
CA GLU A 51 -3.12 -8.51 1.67
C GLU A 51 -2.04 -7.63 1.01
N TYR A 52 -1.76 -7.85 -0.28
CA TYR A 52 -0.82 -6.99 -0.99
C TYR A 52 -1.44 -5.61 -1.25
N LEU A 53 -0.65 -4.53 -1.16
CA LEU A 53 -1.14 -3.15 -1.26
C LEU A 53 -2.03 -2.89 -2.48
N LEU A 54 -1.72 -3.49 -3.63
CA LEU A 54 -2.52 -3.31 -4.85
C LEU A 54 -3.94 -3.89 -4.76
N ASP A 55 -4.19 -4.84 -3.84
CA ASP A 55 -5.51 -5.45 -3.65
C ASP A 55 -6.47 -4.53 -2.89
N TYR A 56 -5.94 -3.59 -2.10
CA TYR A 56 -6.71 -2.53 -1.44
C TYR A 56 -6.99 -1.32 -2.35
N MET A 57 -6.28 -1.20 -3.48
CA MET A 57 -6.30 0.02 -4.28
C MET A 57 -7.52 0.08 -5.22
N PRO A 58 -8.33 1.16 -5.17
CA PRO A 58 -9.38 1.38 -6.15
C PRO A 58 -8.81 1.74 -7.52
N GLU A 59 -9.51 1.36 -8.59
CA GLU A 59 -9.25 1.91 -9.93
C GLU A 59 -9.66 3.39 -10.00
N PRO A 60 -8.95 4.27 -10.74
CA PRO A 60 -7.77 4.00 -11.57
C PRO A 60 -6.43 4.02 -10.80
N HIS A 61 -6.43 4.35 -9.51
CA HIS A 61 -5.22 4.54 -8.71
C HIS A 61 -4.37 3.26 -8.61
N ARG A 62 -5.00 2.07 -8.61
CA ARG A 62 -4.30 0.78 -8.66
C ARG A 62 -3.35 0.67 -9.85
N ARG A 63 -3.80 1.06 -11.05
CA ARG A 63 -2.96 1.04 -12.25
C ARG A 63 -1.81 2.05 -12.16
N ALA A 64 -2.08 3.25 -11.65
CA ALA A 64 -1.05 4.26 -11.46
C ALA A 64 0.03 3.76 -10.48
N LEU A 65 -0.37 3.18 -9.36
CA LEU A 65 0.55 2.63 -8.36
C LEU A 65 1.35 1.43 -8.90
N CYS A 66 0.74 0.55 -9.69
CA CYS A 66 1.43 -0.56 -10.34
C CYS A 66 2.56 -0.06 -11.27
N VAL A 67 2.33 1.01 -12.04
CA VAL A 67 3.36 1.63 -12.87
C VAL A 67 4.48 2.23 -12.02
N LEU A 68 4.14 2.90 -10.92
CA LEU A 68 5.13 3.48 -10.00
C LEU A 68 6.02 2.40 -9.37
N ILE A 69 5.44 1.33 -8.83
CA ILE A 69 6.19 0.21 -8.25
C ILE A 69 7.17 -0.39 -9.27
N ASN A 70 6.69 -0.68 -10.49
CA ASN A 70 7.53 -1.24 -11.55
C ASN A 70 8.67 -0.31 -11.98
N ARG A 71 8.49 1.02 -11.90
CA ARG A 71 9.54 2.00 -12.22
C ARG A 71 10.55 2.17 -11.09
N SER A 72 10.11 2.01 -9.84
CA SER A 72 10.95 2.17 -8.65
C SER A 72 11.83 0.94 -8.37
N GLY A 73 11.58 -0.20 -9.04
CA GLY A 73 12.36 -1.43 -8.89
C GLY A 73 12.15 -2.14 -7.55
N VAL A 74 11.02 -1.86 -6.89
CA VAL A 74 10.60 -2.46 -5.60
C VAL A 74 9.85 -3.76 -5.85
#